data_AF-A0A497QRU0-F1
#
_entry.id   AF-A0A497QRU0-F1
#
_cell.length_a   1.000
_cell.length_b   1.000
_cell.length_c   1.000
_cell.angle_alpha   90.00
_cell.angle_beta   90.00
_cell.angle_gamma   90.00
#
_symmetry.space_group_name_H-M   'P 1'
#
loop_
_entity.id
_entity.type
_entity.pdbx_description
1 polymer ?
#
loop_
_entity_poly.entity_id
_entity_poly.type
_entity_poly.pdbx_seq_one_letter_code
_entity_poly.pdbx_strand_id
1 'polypeptide(L)'
;MPKKEKRIICKKCGESWLPSELPSNKEWTKIAPMPDSEGRITIMVMATWTCPKCGKSVMGLKGKYKDEGTTGPSKKELLITKLKNIDEKIALKELANEFGFSVENIKKALQIFIKEKTIPGRIEDDYYFKN
;
A
#
# COMPACT_ATOMS: atom_id res chain seq x y z
N MET A 1 7.24 -13.18 -6.45
CA MET A 1 8.63 -13.52 -6.06
C MET A 1 8.77 -13.39 -4.55
N PRO A 2 9.18 -14.43 -3.80
CA PRO A 2 9.41 -14.28 -2.37
C PRO A 2 10.56 -13.29 -2.13
N LYS A 3 10.32 -12.25 -1.32
CA LYS A 3 11.34 -11.26 -0.96
C LYS A 3 12.45 -11.97 -0.16
N LYS A 4 13.69 -11.89 -0.63
CA LYS A 4 14.85 -12.36 0.15
C LYS A 4 14.90 -11.60 1.47
N GLU A 5 14.79 -12.33 2.58
CA GLU A 5 14.94 -11.78 3.92
C GLU A 5 16.37 -11.25 4.10
N LYS A 6 16.51 -10.06 4.69
CA LYS A 6 17.83 -9.50 4.97
C LYS A 6 18.42 -10.21 6.18
N ARG A 7 19.65 -10.72 6.03
CA ARG A 7 20.41 -11.30 7.13
C ARG A 7 20.79 -10.22 8.15
N ILE A 8 20.72 -10.60 9.42
CA ILE A 8 21.25 -9.84 10.55
C ILE A 8 22.71 -10.21 10.71
N ILE A 9 23.59 -9.21 10.87
CA ILE A 9 25.03 -9.41 11.00
C ILE A 9 25.48 -8.90 12.36
N CYS A 10 26.18 -9.74 13.12
CA CYS A 10 26.79 -9.34 14.38
C CYS A 10 28.04 -8.50 14.11
N LYS A 11 27.99 -7.22 14.49
CA LYS A 11 29.13 -6.30 14.36
C LYS A 11 30.36 -6.67 15.19
N LYS A 12 30.23 -7.57 16.18
CA LYS A 12 31.35 -8.00 17.05
C LYS A 12 32.14 -9.18 16.47
N CYS A 13 31.47 -10.17 15.89
CA CYS A 13 32.12 -11.43 15.48
C CYS A 13 31.87 -11.82 14.02
N GLY A 14 31.12 -11.02 13.26
CA GLY A 14 30.82 -11.24 11.85
C GLY A 14 29.75 -12.30 11.57
N GLU A 15 29.25 -12.99 12.59
CA GLU A 15 28.22 -14.02 12.44
C GLU A 15 26.95 -13.46 11.80
N SER A 16 26.33 -14.21 10.89
CA SER A 16 25.13 -13.76 10.17
C SER A 16 24.03 -14.81 10.18
N TRP A 17 22.81 -14.40 10.51
CA TRP A 17 21.63 -15.26 10.55
C TRP A 17 20.42 -14.57 9.93
N LEU A 18 19.43 -15.35 9.52
CA LEU A 18 18.12 -14.86 9.14
C LEU A 18 17.30 -14.54 10.41
N PRO A 19 16.46 -13.49 10.38
CA PRO A 19 15.60 -13.14 11.51
C PRO A 19 14.69 -14.28 12.00
N SER A 20 14.36 -15.22 11.11
CA SER A 20 13.52 -16.40 11.34
C SER A 20 14.27 -17.60 11.93
N GLU A 21 15.61 -17.64 11.84
CA GLU A 21 16.41 -18.78 12.32
C GLU A 21 16.60 -18.80 13.84
N LEU A 22 16.53 -17.64 14.49
CA LEU A 22 16.77 -17.51 15.93
C LEU A 22 15.60 -16.80 16.63
N PRO A 23 15.24 -17.24 17.86
CA PRO A 23 14.24 -16.55 18.65
C PRO A 23 14.72 -15.14 19.02
N SER A 24 13.85 -14.15 18.84
CA SER A 24 14.07 -12.78 19.29
C SER A 24 13.81 -12.64 20.78
N ASN A 25 14.66 -11.88 21.49
CA ASN A 25 14.52 -11.61 22.92
C ASN A 25 13.45 -10.56 23.22
N LYS A 26 13.41 -9.49 22.42
CA LYS A 26 12.47 -8.37 22.56
C LYS A 26 12.10 -7.89 21.18
N GLU A 27 10.84 -7.50 21.03
CA GLU A 27 10.26 -7.02 19.78
C GLU A 27 9.50 -5.73 20.05
N TRP A 28 9.60 -4.79 19.11
CA TRP A 28 8.80 -3.56 19.14
C TRP A 28 8.50 -3.11 17.73
N THR A 29 7.43 -2.35 17.62
CA THR A 29 6.92 -1.89 16.34
C THR A 29 7.35 -0.45 16.10
N LYS A 30 7.88 -0.17 14.91
CA LYS A 30 8.19 1.17 14.42
C LYS A 30 7.30 1.48 13.23
N ILE A 31 6.46 2.49 13.39
CA ILE A 31 5.53 2.94 12.36
C ILE A 31 6.21 4.07 11.58
N ALA A 32 6.15 4.03 10.25
CA ALA A 32 6.65 5.11 9.41
C ALA A 32 5.82 6.39 9.65
N PRO A 33 6.45 7.57 9.76
CA PRO A 33 5.76 8.80 10.09
C PRO A 33 4.84 9.32 8.97
N MET A 34 5.07 8.90 7.73
CA MET A 34 4.30 9.31 6.56
C MET A 34 3.81 8.07 5.80
N PRO A 35 2.55 8.05 5.33
CA PRO A 35 2.05 7.00 4.45
C PRO A 35 2.74 7.04 3.07
N ASP A 36 2.74 5.89 2.40
CA ASP A 36 3.22 5.72 1.02
C ASP A 36 2.29 6.43 0.02
N SER A 37 2.68 6.54 -1.26
CA SER A 37 1.84 7.19 -2.30
C SER A 37 0.44 6.56 -2.47
N GLU A 38 0.28 5.32 -2.01
CA GLU A 38 -1.00 4.58 -1.99
C GLU A 38 -1.70 4.65 -0.62
N GLY A 39 -1.34 5.59 0.27
CA GLY A 39 -1.97 5.77 1.59
C GLY A 39 -1.61 4.72 2.65
N ARG A 40 -0.86 3.68 2.27
CA ARG A 40 -0.48 2.59 3.19
C ARG A 40 0.60 3.02 4.19
N ILE A 41 0.41 2.63 5.45
CA ILE A 41 1.36 2.89 6.53
C ILE A 41 2.36 1.74 6.59
N THR A 42 3.65 2.06 6.56
CA THR A 42 4.69 1.02 6.71
C THR A 42 4.92 0.73 8.19
N ILE A 43 4.69 -0.52 8.57
CA ILE A 43 4.91 -1.02 9.92
C ILE A 43 6.14 -1.94 9.91
N MET A 44 7.15 -1.59 10.70
CA MET A 44 8.40 -2.34 10.83
C MET A 44 8.45 -3.00 12.21
N VAL A 45 8.59 -4.32 12.25
CA VAL A 45 8.86 -5.05 13.49
C VAL A 45 10.36 -5.12 13.68
N MET A 46 10.83 -4.42 14.70
CA MET A 46 12.22 -4.45 15.14
C MET A 46 12.37 -5.48 16.24
N ALA A 47 13.53 -6.12 16.31
CA ALA A 47 13.82 -7.06 17.37
C ALA A 47 15.29 -7.02 17.80
N THR A 48 15.54 -7.57 18.99
CA THR A 48 16.89 -7.88 19.48
C THR A 48 17.09 -9.37 19.57
N TRP A 49 18.26 -9.85 19.14
CA TRP A 49 18.72 -11.23 19.27
C TRP A 49 20.01 -11.30 20.07
N THR A 50 20.25 -12.44 20.69
CA THR A 50 21.55 -12.76 21.27
C THR A 50 22.36 -13.49 20.21
N CYS A 51 23.54 -12.96 19.86
CA CYS A 51 24.42 -13.61 18.89
C CYS A 51 24.83 -15.01 19.38
N PRO A 52 24.61 -16.09 18.60
CA PRO A 52 24.89 -17.46 19.03
C PRO A 52 26.40 -17.72 19.21
N LYS A 53 27.25 -16.95 18.53
CA LYS A 53 28.71 -17.12 18.56
C LYS A 53 29.40 -16.37 19.70
N CYS A 54 28.92 -15.18 20.06
CA CYS A 54 29.65 -14.30 21.01
C CYS A 54 28.79 -13.71 22.14
N GLY A 55 27.50 -14.07 22.21
CA GLY A 55 26.58 -13.61 23.26
C GLY A 55 26.19 -12.13 23.22
N LYS A 56 26.69 -11.35 22.24
CA LYS A 56 26.37 -9.92 22.14
C LYS A 56 24.92 -9.72 21.69
N SER A 57 24.22 -8.76 22.31
CA SER A 57 22.91 -8.31 21.84
C SER A 57 23.03 -7.57 20.51
N VAL A 58 22.24 -7.99 19.53
CA VAL A 58 22.18 -7.41 18.18
C VAL A 58 20.75 -7.01 17.88
N MET A 59 20.57 -5.77 17.43
CA MET A 59 19.27 -5.23 17.04
C MET A 59 19.15 -5.24 15.51
N GLY A 60 17.94 -5.51 15.01
CA GLY A 60 17.67 -5.48 13.58
C GLY A 60 16.19 -5.51 13.23
N LEU A 61 15.92 -5.46 11.93
CA LEU A 61 14.58 -5.58 11.38
C LEU A 61 14.19 -7.07 11.33
N LYS A 62 13.16 -7.45 12.07
CA LYS A 62 12.60 -8.81 12.01
C LYS A 62 11.64 -8.96 10.84
N GLY A 63 10.82 -7.93 10.60
CA GLY A 63 9.84 -7.95 9.53
C GLY A 63 9.38 -6.55 9.16
N LYS A 64 8.79 -6.44 7.97
CA LYS A 64 8.08 -5.23 7.55
C LYS A 64 6.80 -5.63 6.83
N TYR A 65 5.70 -4.99 7.18
CA TYR A 65 4.44 -5.12 6.47
C TYR A 65 3.88 -3.73 6.20
N LYS A 66 3.11 -3.62 5.12
CA LYS A 66 2.35 -2.42 4.83
C LYS A 66 0.96 -2.67 5.37
N ASP A 67 0.57 -1.86 6.33
CA ASP A 67 -0.80 -1.83 6.82
C ASP A 67 -1.59 -0.89 5.91
N GLU A 68 -2.80 -1.28 5.53
CA GLU A 68 -3.76 -0.40 4.84
C GLU A 68 -4.38 0.62 5.82
N GLY A 69 -3.61 1.02 6.83
CA GLY A 69 -4.07 1.76 7.99
C GLY A 69 -4.71 3.11 7.66
N THR A 70 -5.98 3.22 8.08
CA THR A 70 -6.76 4.39 8.54
C THR A 70 -6.86 5.64 7.67
N THR A 71 -6.18 5.72 6.54
CA THR A 71 -6.54 6.68 5.50
C THR A 71 -7.73 6.06 4.78
N GLY A 72 -8.90 6.69 4.83
CA GLY A 72 -10.08 6.23 4.11
C GLY A 72 -9.79 5.94 2.63
N PRO A 73 -10.69 5.23 1.93
CA PRO A 73 -10.46 4.75 0.56
C PRO A 73 -9.83 5.84 -0.31
N SER A 74 -8.79 5.47 -1.07
CA SER A 74 -8.09 6.40 -1.97
C SER A 74 -9.11 7.10 -2.87
N LYS A 75 -8.83 8.34 -3.34
CA LYS A 75 -9.74 9.03 -4.29
C LYS A 75 -10.11 8.15 -5.50
N LYS A 76 -9.18 7.31 -5.96
CA LYS A 76 -9.42 6.27 -6.98
C LYS A 76 -10.46 5.23 -6.53
N GLU A 77 -10.33 4.69 -5.33
CA GLU A 77 -11.25 3.69 -4.77
C GLU A 77 -12.63 4.27 -4.47
N LEU A 78 -12.69 5.51 -3.99
CA LEU A 78 -13.94 6.26 -3.83
C LEU A 78 -14.64 6.46 -5.17
N LEU A 79 -13.89 6.84 -6.21
CA LEU A 79 -14.43 6.99 -7.55
C LEU A 79 -14.93 5.65 -8.11
N ILE A 80 -14.17 4.57 -7.95
CA ILE A 80 -14.59 3.22 -8.38
C ILE A 80 -15.83 2.76 -7.62
N THR A 81 -15.86 2.94 -6.30
CA THR A 81 -17.01 2.60 -5.46
C THR A 81 -18.25 3.37 -5.90
N LYS A 82 -18.10 4.68 -6.15
CA LYS A 82 -19.19 5.51 -6.67
C LYS A 82 -19.65 5.01 -8.04
N LEU A 83 -18.74 4.74 -8.97
CA LEU A 83 -19.06 4.22 -10.31
C LEU A 83 -19.76 2.85 -10.27
N LYS A 84 -19.44 2.01 -9.29
CA LYS A 84 -20.12 0.72 -9.06
C LYS A 84 -21.52 0.88 -8.48
N ASN A 85 -21.76 1.92 -7.68
CA ASN A 85 -23.05 2.18 -7.03
C ASN A 85 -24.01 3.04 -7.87
N ILE A 86 -23.61 3.50 -9.07
CA ILE A 86 -24.50 4.24 -9.98
C ILE A 86 -25.40 3.26 -10.74
N ASP A 87 -26.67 3.62 -10.92
CA ASP A 87 -27.68 2.81 -11.60
C ASP A 87 -27.58 2.85 -13.13
N GLU A 88 -27.43 4.02 -13.78
CA GLU A 88 -27.43 4.08 -15.27
C GLU A 88 -26.41 5.06 -15.88
N LYS A 89 -26.39 6.33 -15.47
CA LYS A 89 -25.49 7.34 -16.07
C LYS A 89 -25.05 8.44 -15.10
N ILE A 90 -23.86 8.99 -15.31
CA ILE A 90 -23.35 10.15 -14.57
C ILE A 90 -22.63 11.12 -15.49
N ALA A 91 -22.81 12.42 -15.26
CA ALA A 91 -22.11 13.46 -16.01
C ALA A 91 -20.65 13.59 -15.52
N LEU A 92 -19.72 13.76 -16.47
CA LEU A 92 -18.30 13.98 -16.14
C LEU A 92 -18.06 15.24 -15.32
N LYS A 93 -18.89 16.28 -15.52
CA LYS A 93 -18.83 17.54 -14.76
C LYS A 93 -19.15 17.36 -13.27
N GLU A 94 -20.11 16.51 -12.96
CA GLU A 94 -20.50 16.21 -11.57
C GLU A 94 -19.38 15.46 -10.84
N LEU A 95 -18.75 14.49 -11.52
CA LEU A 95 -17.58 13.79 -11.00
C LEU A 95 -16.37 14.73 -10.84
N ALA A 96 -16.18 15.65 -11.78
CA ALA A 96 -15.07 16.61 -11.76
C ALA A 96 -15.17 17.55 -10.55
N ASN A 97 -16.35 18.12 -10.30
CA ASN A 97 -16.60 19.02 -9.17
C ASN A 97 -16.47 18.31 -7.82
N GLU A 98 -17.00 17.09 -7.69
CA GLU A 98 -16.97 16.38 -6.41
C GLU A 98 -15.57 15.94 -5.99
N PHE A 99 -14.74 15.49 -6.94
CA PHE A 99 -13.39 15.01 -6.64
C PHE A 99 -12.31 16.11 -6.75
N GLY A 100 -12.68 17.30 -7.22
CA GLY A 100 -11.79 18.44 -7.43
C GLY A 100 -10.79 18.22 -8.57
N PHE A 101 -11.20 17.55 -9.64
CA PHE A 101 -10.37 17.27 -10.82
C PHE A 101 -10.92 17.95 -12.07
N SER A 102 -10.06 18.24 -13.04
CA SER A 102 -10.48 18.70 -14.36
C SER A 102 -11.24 17.60 -15.12
N VAL A 103 -12.23 18.00 -15.93
CA VAL A 103 -13.04 17.08 -16.77
C VAL A 103 -12.16 16.17 -17.64
N GLU A 104 -11.08 16.72 -18.19
CA GLU A 104 -10.11 15.97 -19.01
C GLU A 104 -9.38 14.86 -18.23
N ASN A 105 -9.04 15.12 -16.96
CA ASN A 105 -8.35 14.15 -16.11
C ASN A 105 -9.29 13.02 -15.72
N ILE A 106 -10.57 13.32 -15.46
CA ILE A 106 -11.59 12.29 -15.20
C ILE A 106 -11.83 11.44 -16.44
N LYS A 107 -11.91 12.05 -17.63
CA LYS A 107 -12.06 11.33 -18.90
C LYS A 107 -10.91 10.33 -19.12
N LYS A 108 -9.66 10.77 -18.91
CA LYS A 108 -8.47 9.89 -18.98
C LYS A 108 -8.52 8.77 -17.95
N ALA A 109 -8.90 9.09 -16.70
CA ALA A 109 -9.00 8.10 -15.63
C ALA A 109 -10.04 7.02 -15.95
N LEU A 110 -11.24 7.41 -16.39
CA LEU A 110 -12.29 6.47 -16.78
C LEU A 110 -11.88 5.59 -17.97
N GLN A 111 -11.21 6.15 -18.98
CA GLN A 111 -10.66 5.37 -20.09
C GLN A 111 -9.67 4.30 -19.62
N ILE A 112 -8.80 4.64 -18.65
CA ILE A 112 -7.87 3.69 -18.04
C ILE A 112 -8.65 2.59 -17.31
N PHE A 113 -9.66 2.95 -16.49
CA PHE A 113 -10.41 1.96 -15.73
C PHE A 113 -11.23 1.00 -16.61
N ILE A 114 -11.77 1.48 -17.72
CA ILE A 114 -12.44 0.63 -18.73
C ILE A 114 -11.41 -0.30 -19.39
N LYS A 115 -10.24 0.21 -19.76
CA LYS A 115 -9.14 -0.56 -20.37
C LYS A 115 -8.60 -1.65 -19.42
N GLU A 116 -8.50 -1.34 -18.14
CA GLU A 116 -8.08 -2.27 -17.07
C GLU A 116 -9.20 -3.24 -16.63
N LYS A 117 -10.38 -3.19 -17.26
CA LYS A 117 -11.57 -4.00 -16.90
C LYS A 117 -12.00 -3.87 -15.43
N THR A 118 -11.69 -2.74 -14.80
CA THR A 118 -12.02 -2.49 -13.39
C THR A 118 -13.47 -2.03 -13.20
N ILE A 119 -14.06 -1.42 -14.24
CA ILE A 119 -15.46 -0.97 -14.29
C ILE A 119 -16.10 -1.36 -15.64
N PRO A 120 -17.36 -1.83 -15.66
CA PRO A 120 -18.13 -2.02 -16.89
C PRO A 120 -18.80 -0.70 -17.27
N GLY A 121 -18.50 -0.19 -18.46
CA GLY A 121 -19.13 1.02 -18.97
C GLY A 121 -18.49 1.61 -20.22
N ARG A 122 -19.13 2.66 -20.74
CA ARG A 122 -18.70 3.44 -21.90
C ARG A 122 -18.83 4.93 -21.63
N ILE A 123 -18.05 5.74 -22.32
CA ILE A 123 -18.10 7.20 -22.23
C ILE A 123 -18.64 7.72 -23.57
N GLU A 124 -19.74 8.48 -23.54
CA GLU A 124 -20.34 9.13 -24.71
C GLU A 124 -20.71 10.58 -24.37
N ASP A 125 -20.35 11.54 -25.23
CA ASP A 125 -20.80 12.94 -25.24
C ASP A 125 -20.84 13.66 -23.86
N ASP A 126 -19.83 13.40 -23.03
CA ASP A 126 -19.66 13.92 -21.66
C ASP A 126 -20.37 13.17 -20.52
N TYR A 127 -20.92 11.99 -20.80
CA TYR A 127 -21.54 11.10 -19.82
C TYR A 127 -20.81 9.75 -19.74
N TYR A 128 -20.70 9.21 -18.52
CA TYR A 128 -20.34 7.82 -18.28
C TYR A 128 -21.61 6.99 -18.15
N PHE A 129 -21.72 5.96 -18.97
CA PHE A 129 -22.79 4.96 -18.94
C PHE A 129 -22.25 3.67 -18.36
N LYS A 130 -22.90 3.17 -17.31
CA LYS A 130 -22.60 1.85 -16.76
C LYS A 130 -23.31 0.79 -17.61
N ASN A 131 -22.61 -0.28 -17.94
CA ASN A 131 -23.13 -1.41 -18.72
C ASN A 131 -23.43 -2.62 -17.83
#